data_AF-A0A945QT01-F1
#
_entry.id   AF-A0A945QT01-F1
#
_cell.length_a   1.000
_cell.length_b   1.000
_cell.length_c   1.000
_cell.angle_alpha   90.00
_cell.angle_beta   90.00
_cell.angle_gamma   90.00
#
_symmetry.space_group_name_H-M   'P 1'
#
loop_
_entity.id
_entity.type
_entity.pdbx_description
1 polymer ?
#
loop_
_entity_poly.entity_id
_entity_poly.type
_entity_poly.pdbx_seq_one_letter_code
_entity_poly.pdbx_strand_id
1 'polypeptide(L)'
;MGWSVALGADYELTVVRGARGAQAASTAARAGLERSAGHGDTEIAWSLTQQHCVDALRAGESPETSAADNLRTLEWVFGAYVSAATGLPYRMGESNGD
;
A
#
# COMPACT_ATOMS: atom_id res chain seq x y z
N MET A 1 1.94 -0.99 -28.02
CA MET A 1 2.52 -1.97 -27.07
C MET A 1 1.74 -1.85 -25.77
N GLY A 2 0.89 -2.83 -25.46
CA GLY A 2 -0.01 -2.76 -24.30
C GLY A 2 0.56 -3.50 -23.09
N TRP A 3 0.24 -2.98 -21.91
CA TRP A 3 0.39 -3.69 -20.65
C TRP A 3 -0.95 -4.30 -20.28
N SER A 4 -0.96 -5.48 -19.67
CA SER A 4 -2.14 -6.02 -19.01
C SER A 4 -1.79 -6.47 -17.60
N VAL A 5 -2.74 -6.23 -16.68
CA VAL A 5 -2.64 -6.62 -15.27
C VAL A 5 -3.88 -7.42 -14.92
N ALA A 6 -3.72 -8.57 -14.27
CA ALA A 6 -4.83 -9.39 -13.77
C ALA A 6 -4.56 -9.79 -12.31
N LEU A 7 -5.63 -9.79 -11.49
CA LEU A 7 -5.60 -10.26 -10.10
C LEU A 7 -6.44 -11.55 -10.04
N GLY A 8 -5.81 -12.67 -9.65
CA GLY A 8 -6.47 -13.95 -9.47
C GLY A 8 -7.27 -14.01 -8.16
N ALA A 9 -8.20 -14.96 -8.06
CA ALA A 9 -8.97 -15.21 -6.83
C ALA A 9 -8.09 -15.55 -5.61
N ASP A 10 -6.87 -16.05 -5.86
CA ASP A 10 -5.85 -16.32 -4.85
C ASP A 10 -4.94 -15.10 -4.56
N TYR A 11 -5.36 -13.90 -4.98
CA TYR A 11 -4.61 -12.65 -4.86
C TYR A 11 -3.26 -12.64 -5.61
N GLU A 12 -3.11 -13.49 -6.63
CA GLU A 12 -1.94 -13.50 -7.49
C GLU A 12 -2.01 -12.36 -8.52
N LEU A 13 -1.04 -11.44 -8.47
CA LEU A 13 -0.91 -10.34 -9.42
C LEU A 13 -0.05 -10.78 -10.62
N THR A 14 -0.67 -10.82 -11.80
CA THR A 14 0.04 -11.09 -13.06
C THR A 14 0.17 -9.82 -13.87
N VAL A 15 1.41 -9.45 -14.22
CA VAL A 15 1.70 -8.30 -15.10
C VAL A 15 2.31 -8.80 -16.40
N VAL A 16 1.71 -8.46 -17.53
CA VAL A 16 2.17 -8.84 -18.87
C VAL A 16 2.54 -7.61 -19.68
N ARG A 17 3.76 -7.60 -20.22
CA ARG A 17 4.27 -6.52 -21.09
C ARG A 17 4.52 -7.03 -22.51
N GLY A 18 3.50 -6.99 -23.38
CA GLY A 18 3.63 -7.38 -24.79
C GLY A 18 4.15 -8.81 -25.03
N ALA A 19 4.40 -9.17 -26.28
CA ALA A 19 4.66 -10.54 -26.74
C ALA A 19 5.94 -11.22 -26.19
N ARG A 20 6.69 -10.58 -25.28
CA ARG A 20 7.89 -11.17 -24.65
C ARG A 20 7.84 -10.95 -23.13
N GLY A 21 7.24 -11.92 -22.46
CA GLY A 21 7.38 -12.16 -21.02
C GLY A 21 6.18 -11.68 -20.21
N ALA A 22 5.35 -12.64 -19.78
CA ALA A 22 4.53 -12.46 -18.59
C ALA A 22 5.46 -12.56 -17.39
N GLN A 23 5.49 -11.54 -16.54
CA GLN A 23 6.17 -11.61 -15.25
C GLN A 23 5.08 -11.81 -14.20
N ALA A 24 4.86 -13.06 -13.82
CA ALA A 24 3.97 -13.39 -12.71
C ALA A 24 4.72 -13.10 -11.41
N ALA A 25 4.20 -12.15 -10.63
CA ALA A 25 4.70 -11.89 -9.29
C ALA A 25 3.62 -12.36 -8.33
N SER A 26 3.78 -13.59 -7.83
CA SER A 26 2.94 -14.06 -6.74
C SER A 26 3.33 -13.30 -5.47
N THR A 27 2.53 -12.32 -5.08
CA THR A 27 2.40 -11.95 -3.67
C THR A 27 1.56 -13.03 -3.00
N ALA A 28 2.06 -14.27 -3.01
CA ALA A 28 1.60 -15.26 -2.08
C ALA A 28 1.83 -14.67 -0.70
N ALA A 29 0.78 -14.12 -0.09
CA ALA A 29 0.69 -13.86 1.33
C ALA A 29 0.72 -15.22 2.05
N ARG A 30 1.80 -15.98 1.85
CA ARG A 30 1.93 -17.31 2.42
C ARG A 30 2.41 -17.15 3.85
N ALA A 31 1.44 -17.35 4.74
CA ALA A 31 1.59 -18.08 5.99
C ALA A 31 2.21 -17.35 7.19
N GLY A 32 1.90 -16.06 7.38
CA GLY A 32 2.41 -15.30 8.53
C GLY A 32 1.42 -14.46 9.34
N LEU A 33 0.35 -13.94 8.73
CA LEU A 33 -0.61 -13.06 9.40
C LEU A 33 -1.93 -13.75 9.76
N GLU A 34 -1.97 -15.08 9.69
CA GLU A 34 -3.17 -15.83 10.06
C GLU A 34 -3.23 -16.01 11.57
N ARG A 35 -4.15 -15.22 12.17
CA ARG A 35 -4.76 -15.31 13.51
C ARG A 35 -4.43 -14.15 14.45
N SER A 36 -4.91 -12.96 14.09
CA SER A 36 -5.41 -12.02 15.11
C SER A 36 -6.92 -11.88 14.93
N ALA A 37 -7.66 -12.28 15.96
CA ALA A 37 -9.12 -12.35 15.98
C ALA A 37 -9.77 -10.96 15.74
N GLY A 38 -10.43 -10.81 14.60
CA GLY A 38 -11.22 -9.63 14.22
C GLY A 38 -11.66 -9.73 12.75
N HIS A 39 -12.51 -10.72 12.44
CA HIS A 39 -12.64 -11.31 11.09
C HIS A 39 -13.76 -10.71 10.20
N GLY A 40 -14.27 -9.52 10.47
CA GLY A 40 -15.31 -8.91 9.62
C GLY A 40 -14.76 -7.86 8.66
N ASP A 41 -14.14 -6.83 9.22
CA ASP A 41 -13.81 -5.62 8.46
C ASP A 41 -12.46 -5.70 7.75
N THR A 42 -11.53 -6.53 8.25
CA THR A 42 -10.15 -6.60 7.76
C THR A 42 -10.05 -7.27 6.38
N GLU A 43 -10.82 -8.31 6.12
CA GLU A 43 -10.79 -9.04 4.84
C GLU A 43 -11.41 -8.20 3.71
N ILE A 44 -12.48 -7.48 4.00
CA ILE A 44 -13.13 -6.54 3.08
C ILE A 44 -12.18 -5.36 2.80
N ALA A 45 -11.59 -4.75 3.84
CA ALA A 45 -10.65 -3.64 3.67
C ALA A 45 -9.42 -4.04 2.85
N TRP A 46 -8.87 -5.23 3.09
CA TRP A 46 -7.75 -5.77 2.32
C TRP A 46 -8.08 -5.93 0.85
N SER A 47 -9.19 -6.61 0.54
CA SER A 47 -9.64 -6.86 -0.82
C SER A 47 -9.94 -5.56 -1.58
N LEU A 48 -10.63 -4.61 -0.95
CA LEU A 48 -10.92 -3.31 -1.55
C LEU A 48 -9.64 -2.50 -1.80
N THR A 49 -8.68 -2.52 -0.87
CA THR A 49 -7.40 -1.81 -1.04
C THR A 49 -6.59 -2.39 -2.19
N GLN A 50 -6.57 -3.72 -2.33
CA GLN A 50 -5.89 -4.36 -3.45
C GLN A 50 -6.55 -4.03 -4.79
N GLN A 51 -7.87 -4.12 -4.85
CA GLN A 51 -8.62 -3.82 -6.07
C GLN A 51 -8.39 -2.37 -6.51
N HIS A 52 -8.46 -1.43 -5.57
CA HIS A 52 -8.16 -0.01 -5.82
C HIS A 52 -6.75 0.20 -6.39
N CYS A 53 -5.74 -0.45 -5.81
CA CYS A 53 -4.37 -0.37 -6.31
C CYS A 53 -4.26 -0.83 -7.77
N VAL A 54 -4.89 -1.96 -8.10
CA VAL A 54 -4.90 -2.49 -9.47
C VAL A 54 -5.60 -1.54 -10.43
N ASP A 55 -6.74 -0.97 -10.04
CA ASP A 55 -7.51 -0.06 -10.89
C ASP A 55 -6.78 1.25 -11.15
N ALA A 56 -6.15 1.85 -10.13
CA ALA A 56 -5.30 3.03 -10.30
C ALA A 56 -4.14 2.75 -11.27
N LEU A 57 -3.43 1.62 -11.10
CA LEU A 57 -2.33 1.24 -11.98
C LEU A 57 -2.79 1.02 -13.43
N ARG A 58 -3.98 0.45 -13.65
CA ARG A 58 -4.57 0.29 -15.00
C ARG A 58 -4.95 1.62 -15.63
N ALA A 59 -5.42 2.57 -14.84
CA ALA A 59 -5.74 3.93 -15.27
C ALA A 59 -4.48 4.79 -15.54
N GLY A 60 -3.30 4.32 -15.12
CA GLY A 60 -2.06 5.12 -15.16
C GLY A 60 -2.02 6.19 -14.07
N GLU A 61 -2.80 6.01 -13.01
CA GLU A 61 -2.92 6.89 -11.86
C GLU A 61 -2.11 6.35 -10.68
N SER A 62 -1.80 7.23 -9.72
CA SER A 62 -1.21 6.82 -8.44
C SER A 62 -2.30 6.29 -7.52
N PRO A 63 -2.08 5.14 -6.83
CA PRO A 63 -2.97 4.71 -5.77
C PRO A 63 -3.13 5.80 -4.70
N GLU A 64 -4.31 5.90 -4.08
CA GLU A 64 -4.61 6.89 -3.04
C GLU A 64 -3.57 6.84 -1.91
N THR A 65 -3.24 5.65 -1.42
CA THR A 65 -2.22 5.41 -0.37
C THR A 65 -0.86 5.09 -0.97
N SER A 66 -0.42 5.88 -1.95
CA SER A 66 0.91 5.77 -2.56
C SER A 66 2.03 5.94 -1.51
N ALA A 67 3.27 5.56 -1.87
CA ALA A 67 4.42 5.77 -0.99
C ALA A 67 4.60 7.26 -0.63
N ALA A 68 4.45 8.17 -1.61
CA ALA A 68 4.56 9.61 -1.38
C ALA A 68 3.47 10.14 -0.45
N ASP A 69 2.26 9.58 -0.53
CA ASP A 69 1.17 9.90 0.39
C ASP A 69 1.46 9.37 1.81
N ASN A 70 1.85 8.10 1.91
CA ASN A 70 2.14 7.42 3.18
C ASN A 70 3.31 8.05 3.96
N LEU A 71 4.28 8.69 3.28
CA LEU A 71 5.35 9.43 3.96
C LEU A 71 4.80 10.56 4.83
N ARG A 72 3.71 11.23 4.41
CA ARG A 72 3.04 12.27 5.22
C ARG A 72 2.37 11.66 6.45
N THR A 73 1.76 10.50 6.30
CA THR A 73 1.19 9.75 7.44
C THR A 73 2.29 9.36 8.42
N LEU A 74 3.44 8.89 7.93
CA LEU A 74 4.57 8.52 8.77
C LEU A 74 5.16 9.74 9.50
N GLU A 75 5.23 10.89 8.85
CA GLU A 75 5.68 12.14 9.48
C GLU A 75 4.76 12.54 10.65
N TRP A 76 3.44 12.42 10.51
CA TRP A 76 2.52 12.64 11.63
C TRP A 76 2.79 11.71 12.82
N VAL A 77 3.07 10.43 12.55
CA VAL A 77 3.40 9.45 13.60
C VAL A 77 4.65 9.89 14.36
N PHE A 78 5.72 10.24 13.65
CA PHE A 78 6.94 10.73 14.29
C PHE A 78 6.75 12.06 15.02
N GLY A 79 5.99 12.98 14.42
CA GLY A 79 5.63 14.25 15.03
C GLY A 79 4.86 14.09 16.35
N ALA A 80 3.99 13.09 16.44
CA ALA A 80 3.29 12.77 17.68
C ALA A 80 4.25 12.31 18.79
N TYR A 81 5.25 11.48 18.45
CA TYR A 81 6.30 11.09 19.40
C TYR A 81 7.16 12.28 19.85
N VAL A 82 7.55 13.16 18.93
CA VAL A 82 8.30 14.38 19.25
C VAL A 82 7.50 15.30 20.18
N SER A 83 6.23 15.53 19.86
CA SER A 83 5.32 16.32 20.69
C SER A 83 5.17 15.74 22.11
N ALA A 84 4.99 14.42 22.21
CA ALA A 84 4.89 13.74 23.49
C ALA A 84 6.17 13.85 24.33
N ALA A 85 7.35 13.79 23.70
CA ALA A 85 8.63 13.88 24.40
C ALA A 85 8.98 15.30 24.85
N THR A 86 8.55 16.33 24.09
CA THR A 86 8.92 17.72 24.33
C THR A 86 7.85 18.51 25.08
N GLY A 87 6.60 18.04 25.08
CA GLY A 87 5.44 18.78 25.58
C GLY A 87 5.03 19.96 24.68
N LEU A 88 5.58 20.05 23.46
CA LEU A 88 5.31 21.12 22.51
C LEU A 88 4.55 20.58 21.28
N PRO A 89 3.65 21.37 20.67
CA PRO A 89 3.02 21.00 19.41
C PRO A 89 4.05 20.79 18.29
N TYR A 90 3.90 19.74 17.49
CA TYR A 90 4.71 19.47 16.30
C TYR A 90 4.06 20.06 15.04
N ARG A 91 4.86 20.63 14.13
CA ARG A 91 4.37 21.15 12.85
C ARG A 91 4.94 20.34 11.68
N MET A 92 4.05 19.88 10.82
CA MET A 92 4.44 19.21 9.57
C MET A 92 5.31 20.10 8.68
N GLY A 93 6.30 19.51 8.03
CA GLY A 93 7.33 20.16 7.24
C GLY A 93 8.50 20.70 8.07
N GLU A 94 8.49 20.53 9.40
CA GLU A 94 9.69 20.68 10.22
C GLU A 94 10.60 19.50 9.89
N SER A 95 11.57 19.72 9.00
CA SER A 95 12.60 18.72 8.74
C SER A 95 13.27 18.37 10.08
N ASN A 96 13.24 17.11 10.48
CA ASN A 96 14.26 16.55 11.36
C ASN A 96 15.58 16.64 10.58
N GLY A 97 16.16 17.83 10.53
CA GLY A 97 17.50 18.03 10.03
C GLY A 97 18.45 17.36 11.00
N ASP A 98 19.03 16.25 10.56
CA ASP A 98 20.40 15.79 10.83
C ASP A 98 20.76 14.70 9.80
#